data_AF-A0A1G3ZKB5-F1
#
_entry.id   AF-A0A1G3ZKB5-F1
#
_cell.length_a   1.000
_cell.length_b   1.000
_cell.length_c   1.000
_cell.angle_alpha   90.00
_cell.angle_beta   90.00
_cell.angle_gamma   90.00
#
_symmetry.space_group_name_H-M   'P 1'
#
loop_
_entity.id
_entity.type
_entity.pdbx_description
1 polymer ?
#
loop_
_entity_poly.entity_id
_entity_poly.type
_entity_poly.pdbx_seq_one_letter_code
_entity_poly.pdbx_strand_id
1 'polypeptide(L)'
;MKFTTLAGVMGGGASSPGFVGHSKFNITQGKFILGDGGLLRMVWMPKVVKDEIRDRLNARGEQMGVKNFADMIADETVGITEDEILPWLQEKGHPALSMPPIIG
;
A
#
# COMPACT_ATOMS: atom_id res chain seq x y z
N MET A 1 -1.33 7.99 12.14
CA MET A 1 -0.33 9.07 12.40
C MET A 1 -0.25 10.00 11.19
N LYS A 2 0.13 11.27 11.35
CA LYS A 2 0.35 12.20 10.21
C LYS A 2 1.71 11.97 9.56
N PHE A 3 1.88 12.39 8.30
CA PHE A 3 3.13 12.26 7.55
C PHE A 3 4.34 12.90 8.28
N THR A 4 4.18 14.10 8.82
CA THR A 4 5.27 14.80 9.54
C THR A 4 5.74 14.04 10.78
N THR A 5 4.84 13.36 11.47
CA THR A 5 5.18 12.47 12.59
C THR A 5 6.01 11.29 12.09
N LEU A 6 5.55 10.59 11.04
CA LEU A 6 6.29 9.45 10.46
C LEU A 6 7.68 9.85 9.95
N ALA A 7 7.78 10.98 9.26
CA ALA A 7 9.05 11.51 8.75
C ALA A 7 10.04 11.84 9.87
N GLY A 8 9.54 12.32 11.02
CA GLY A 8 10.36 12.61 12.19
C GLY A 8 10.95 11.36 12.83
N VAL A 9 10.19 10.26 12.91
CA VAL A 9 10.69 9.00 13.51
C VAL A 9 11.65 8.29 12.55
N MET A 10 11.40 8.33 11.24
CA MET A 10 12.09 7.52 10.22
C MET A 10 13.22 8.24 9.46
N GLY A 11 13.44 9.52 9.74
CA GLY A 11 14.50 10.32 9.11
C GLY A 11 15.89 10.05 9.68
N GLY A 12 16.91 10.68 9.09
CA GLY A 12 18.27 10.72 9.67
C GLY A 12 19.18 9.53 9.34
N GLY A 13 18.79 8.66 8.41
CA GLY A 13 19.64 7.56 7.92
C GLY A 13 19.72 6.34 8.84
N ALA A 14 18.86 6.28 9.87
CA ALA A 14 18.72 5.10 10.71
C ALA A 14 17.97 3.98 9.97
N SER A 15 18.31 2.72 10.26
CA SER A 15 17.56 1.56 9.77
C SER A 15 16.40 1.27 10.73
N SER A 16 15.17 1.32 10.22
CA SER A 16 13.96 1.10 11.01
C SER A 16 13.13 -0.03 10.39
N PRO A 17 13.23 -1.27 10.92
CA PRO A 17 12.44 -2.40 10.41
C PRO A 17 10.94 -2.09 10.41
N GLY A 18 10.27 -2.45 9.31
CA GLY A 18 8.84 -2.15 9.10
C GLY A 18 8.56 -0.79 8.47
N PHE A 19 9.58 0.05 8.24
CA PHE A 19 9.41 1.38 7.64
C PHE A 19 10.46 1.63 6.55
N VAL A 20 10.02 2.29 5.47
CA VAL A 20 10.92 2.66 4.37
C VAL A 20 10.45 3.97 3.73
N GLY A 21 11.40 4.88 3.49
CA GLY A 21 11.18 6.06 2.67
C GLY A 21 11.44 5.74 1.19
N HIS A 22 10.47 6.02 0.32
CA HIS A 22 10.61 5.83 -1.12
C HIS A 22 9.85 6.90 -1.91
N SER A 23 10.14 7.03 -3.20
CA SER A 23 9.43 7.95 -4.08
C SER A 23 8.10 7.37 -4.57
N LYS A 24 7.18 8.24 -5.01
CA LYS A 24 5.89 7.85 -5.61
C LYS A 24 6.04 6.81 -6.73
N PHE A 25 7.00 7.02 -7.63
CA PHE A 25 7.18 6.12 -8.78
C PHE A 25 7.82 4.78 -8.43
N ASN A 26 8.38 4.63 -7.23
CA ASN A 26 8.90 3.36 -6.74
C ASN A 26 7.78 2.35 -6.48
N ILE A 27 6.58 2.80 -6.10
CA ILE A 27 5.41 1.96 -5.74
C ILE A 27 5.09 0.91 -6.81
N THR A 28 5.13 1.31 -8.09
CA THR A 28 4.74 0.44 -9.21
C THR A 28 5.92 -0.24 -9.90
N GLN A 29 7.12 -0.15 -9.32
CA GLN A 29 8.30 -0.83 -9.88
C GLN A 29 8.25 -2.33 -9.59
N GLY A 30 8.85 -3.13 -10.47
CA GLY A 30 8.83 -4.59 -10.34
C GLY A 30 9.47 -5.13 -9.05
N LYS A 31 10.39 -4.37 -8.44
CA LYS A 31 11.14 -4.76 -7.24
C LYS A 31 10.59 -4.15 -5.95
N PHE A 32 9.51 -3.37 -6.01
CA PHE A 32 8.91 -2.75 -4.83
C PHE A 32 8.57 -3.82 -3.79
N ILE A 33 9.21 -3.79 -2.61
CA ILE A 33 9.02 -4.71 -1.46
C ILE A 33 8.79 -6.19 -1.84
N LEU A 34 9.55 -6.68 -2.83
CA LEU A 34 9.30 -8.01 -3.42
C LEU A 34 9.37 -9.15 -2.39
N GLY A 35 10.26 -9.04 -1.40
CA GLY A 35 10.40 -10.02 -0.32
C GLY A 35 9.14 -10.16 0.55
N ASP A 36 8.35 -9.09 0.65
CA ASP A 36 7.13 -9.05 1.47
C ASP A 36 5.87 -9.41 0.66
N GLY A 37 6.01 -9.66 -0.64
CA GLY A 37 4.90 -9.95 -1.56
C GLY A 37 4.52 -8.77 -2.47
N GLY A 38 5.33 -7.71 -2.48
CA GLY A 38 5.24 -6.65 -3.49
C GLY A 38 4.04 -5.72 -3.33
N LEU A 39 3.59 -5.16 -4.47
CA LEU A 39 2.52 -4.17 -4.53
C LEU A 39 1.20 -4.66 -3.91
N LEU A 40 0.92 -5.98 -3.93
CA LEU A 40 -0.30 -6.55 -3.39
C LEU A 40 -0.45 -6.39 -1.86
N ARG A 41 0.60 -5.95 -1.16
CA ARG A 41 0.56 -5.57 0.27
C ARG A 41 0.04 -4.16 0.52
N MET A 42 -0.11 -3.33 -0.50
CA MET A 42 -0.58 -1.95 -0.35
C MET A 42 -2.08 -1.91 -0.05
N VAL A 43 -2.47 -1.65 1.19
CA VAL A 43 -3.88 -1.63 1.62
C VAL A 43 -4.49 -0.22 1.74
N TRP A 44 -3.65 0.81 1.90
CA TRP A 44 -4.10 2.18 2.09
C TRP A 44 -3.16 3.19 1.44
N MET A 45 -3.70 4.20 0.75
CA MET A 45 -2.94 5.32 0.24
C MET A 45 -3.80 6.57 0.04
N PRO A 46 -3.24 7.80 0.07
CA PRO A 46 -4.01 9.01 -0.19
C PRO A 46 -4.64 8.99 -1.58
N LYS A 47 -5.89 9.42 -1.70
CA LYS A 47 -6.66 9.42 -2.95
C LYS A 47 -5.94 10.16 -4.06
N VAL A 48 -5.36 11.33 -3.77
CA VAL A 48 -4.61 12.12 -4.75
C VAL A 48 -3.44 11.32 -5.35
N VAL A 49 -2.70 10.57 -4.53
CA VAL A 49 -1.59 9.73 -5.02
C VAL A 49 -2.15 8.58 -5.83
N LYS A 50 -3.20 7.92 -5.33
CA LYS A 50 -3.86 6.80 -6.00
C LYS A 50 -4.33 7.18 -7.40
N ASP A 51 -5.03 8.31 -7.52
CA ASP A 51 -5.58 8.81 -8.78
C ASP A 51 -4.46 9.17 -9.77
N GLU A 52 -3.37 9.79 -9.30
CA GLU A 52 -2.21 10.13 -10.14
C GLU A 52 -1.49 8.92 -10.74
N ILE A 53 -1.44 7.79 -10.03
CA ILE A 53 -0.75 6.57 -10.48
C ILE A 53 -1.69 5.40 -10.78
N ARG A 54 -3.00 5.65 -10.89
CA ARG A 54 -4.04 4.62 -10.99
C ARG A 54 -3.80 3.63 -12.12
N ASP A 55 -3.47 4.14 -13.31
CA ASP A 55 -3.21 3.30 -14.48
C ASP A 55 -1.99 2.41 -14.27
N ARG A 56 -0.96 2.92 -13.57
CA ARG A 56 0.25 2.14 -13.25
C ARG A 56 -0.01 1.09 -12.18
N LEU A 57 -0.85 1.41 -11.18
CA LEU A 57 -1.29 0.46 -10.17
C LEU A 57 -2.06 -0.69 -10.80
N ASN A 58 -3.01 -0.39 -11.69
CA ASN A 58 -3.80 -1.40 -12.38
C ASN A 58 -2.93 -2.24 -13.33
N ALA A 59 -2.09 -1.62 -14.15
CA ALA A 59 -1.18 -2.35 -15.04
C ALA A 59 -0.23 -3.28 -14.26
N ARG A 60 0.30 -2.83 -13.11
CA ARG A 60 1.15 -3.67 -12.27
C ARG A 60 0.36 -4.76 -11.53
N GLY A 61 -0.83 -4.43 -11.04
CA GLY A 61 -1.75 -5.39 -10.43
C GLY A 61 -2.09 -6.52 -11.39
N GLU A 62 -2.41 -6.19 -12.65
CA GLU A 62 -2.70 -7.18 -13.69
C GLU A 62 -1.52 -8.13 -13.95
N GLN A 63 -0.28 -7.60 -13.99
CA GLN A 63 0.93 -8.42 -14.08
C GLN A 63 1.11 -9.37 -12.88
N MET A 64 0.49 -9.04 -11.74
CA MET A 64 0.49 -9.85 -10.52
C MET A 64 -0.81 -10.67 -10.36
N GLY A 65 -1.68 -10.67 -11.37
CA GLY A 65 -2.93 -11.47 -11.38
C GLY A 65 -4.16 -10.78 -10.78
N VAL A 66 -4.08 -9.49 -10.41
CA VAL A 66 -5.17 -8.74 -9.78
C VAL A 66 -5.63 -7.58 -10.65
N LYS A 67 -6.82 -7.71 -11.24
CA LYS A 67 -7.43 -6.66 -12.05
C LYS A 67 -8.01 -5.56 -11.17
N ASN A 68 -8.01 -4.32 -11.67
CA ASN A 68 -8.56 -3.15 -10.97
C ASN A 68 -8.00 -2.98 -9.54
N PHE A 69 -6.72 -3.33 -9.33
CA PHE A 69 -6.10 -3.34 -8.01
C PHE A 69 -6.25 -2.00 -7.28
N ALA A 70 -6.19 -0.86 -8.00
CA ALA A 70 -6.36 0.46 -7.39
C ALA A 70 -7.69 0.61 -6.65
N ASP A 71 -8.77 -0.03 -7.09
CA ASP A 71 -10.10 0.09 -6.47
C ASP A 71 -10.22 -0.75 -5.18
N MET A 72 -9.25 -1.64 -4.94
CA MET A 72 -9.16 -2.44 -3.72
C MET A 72 -8.42 -1.70 -2.60
N ILE A 73 -7.55 -0.75 -2.95
CA ILE A 73 -6.75 0.02 -1.98
C ILE A 73 -7.63 1.11 -1.34
N ALA A 74 -7.76 1.08 -0.02
CA ALA A 74 -8.48 2.09 0.73
C ALA A 74 -7.79 3.46 0.66
N ASP A 75 -8.55 4.52 0.89
CA ASP A 75 -8.07 5.90 0.96
C ASP A 75 -8.83 6.66 2.05
N GLU A 76 -8.53 7.95 2.22
CA GLU A 76 -9.18 8.80 3.22
C GLU A 76 -10.69 8.99 3.04
N THR A 77 -11.26 8.62 1.87
CA THR A 77 -12.71 8.64 1.64
C THR A 77 -13.42 7.38 2.12
N VAL A 78 -12.66 6.30 2.38
CA VAL A 78 -13.13 5.08 3.03
C VAL A 78 -12.96 5.20 4.54
N GLY A 79 -11.77 5.61 4.99
CA GLY A 79 -11.44 5.72 6.41
C GLY A 79 -9.98 6.09 6.65
N ILE A 80 -9.68 6.52 7.87
CA ILE A 80 -8.33 6.89 8.32
C ILE A 80 -7.84 6.02 9.49
N THR A 81 -8.68 5.09 9.95
CA THR A 81 -8.38 4.11 11.00
C THR A 81 -8.50 2.69 10.47
N GLU A 82 -7.85 1.74 11.17
CA GLU A 82 -7.90 0.32 10.81
C GLU A 82 -9.33 -0.24 10.84
N ASP A 83 -10.10 0.08 11.88
CA ASP A 83 -11.48 -0.38 12.06
C ASP A 83 -12.42 0.11 10.95
N GLU A 84 -12.18 1.30 10.41
CA GLU A 84 -12.96 1.86 9.30
C GLU A 84 -12.64 1.18 7.96
N ILE A 85 -11.37 0.86 7.71
CA ILE A 85 -10.95 0.33 6.40
C ILE A 85 -11.02 -1.19 6.32
N LEU A 86 -10.94 -1.91 7.44
CA LEU A 86 -10.92 -3.37 7.44
C LEU A 86 -12.19 -3.99 6.81
N PRO A 87 -13.43 -3.53 7.12
CA PRO A 87 -14.63 -4.03 6.45
C PRO A 87 -14.61 -3.80 4.93
N TRP A 88 -14.09 -2.65 4.48
CA TRP A 88 -13.93 -2.36 3.05
C TRP A 88 -12.94 -3.32 2.37
N LEU A 89 -11.79 -3.58 3.00
CA LEU A 89 -10.81 -4.53 2.47
C LEU A 89 -11.37 -5.95 2.36
N GLN A 90 -12.22 -6.35 3.32
CA GLN A 90 -12.92 -7.64 3.30
C GLN A 90 -13.97 -7.68 2.18
N GLU A 91 -14.79 -6.64 2.05
CA GLU A 91 -15.81 -6.52 0.98
C GLU A 91 -15.18 -6.57 -0.40
N LYS A 92 -14.05 -5.88 -0.61
CA LYS A 92 -13.30 -5.91 -1.87
C LYS A 92 -12.52 -7.21 -2.09
N GLY A 93 -12.39 -8.07 -1.08
CA GLY A 93 -11.57 -9.27 -1.16
C GLY A 93 -10.09 -8.95 -1.39
N HIS A 94 -9.54 -7.97 -0.65
CA HIS A 94 -8.17 -7.51 -0.85
C HIS A 94 -7.14 -8.64 -0.69
N PRO A 95 -6.21 -8.85 -1.64
CA PRO A 95 -5.32 -10.02 -1.66
C PRO A 95 -4.46 -10.14 -0.39
N ALA A 96 -4.03 -9.02 0.17
CA ALA A 96 -3.23 -8.98 1.40
C ALA A 96 -3.84 -9.76 2.59
N LEU A 97 -5.17 -9.87 2.66
CA LEU A 97 -5.86 -10.58 3.76
C LEU A 97 -5.68 -12.10 3.71
N SER A 98 -5.37 -12.64 2.52
CA SER A 98 -5.15 -14.07 2.29
C SER A 98 -3.67 -14.46 2.17
N MET A 99 -2.78 -13.48 2.17
CA MET A 99 -1.34 -13.72 2.05
C MET A 99 -0.77 -14.18 3.40
N PRO A 100 0.41 -14.84 3.42
CA PRO A 100 1.08 -15.19 4.66
C PRO A 100 1.28 -13.97 5.58
N PRO A 101 1.30 -14.16 6.91
CA PRO A 101 1.64 -13.10 7.85
C PRO A 101 2.92 -12.38 7.46
N ILE A 102 2.91 -11.05 7.48
CA ILE A 102 4.09 -10.22 7.15
C ILE A 102 5.09 -10.17 8.31
N ILE A 103 4.59 -10.41 9.53
CA ILE A 103 5.38 -10.60 10.74
C ILE A 103 5.33 -12.09 11.11
N GLY A 104 6.48 -12.64 11.46
CA GLY A 104 6.62 -13.99 12.02
C GLY A 104 6.42 -14.01 13.52
#